data_AF-A0A0D8YAM7-F1
#
_entry.id   AF-A0A0D8YAM7-F1
#
_cell.length_a   1.000
_cell.length_b   1.000
_cell.length_c   1.000
_cell.angle_alpha   90.00
_cell.angle_beta   90.00
_cell.angle_gamma   90.00
#
_symmetry.space_group_name_H-M   'P 1'
#
loop_
_entity.id
_entity.type
_entity.pdbx_description
1 polymer ?
#
loop_
_entity_poly.entity_id
_entity_poly.type
_entity_poly.pdbx_seq_one_letter_code
_entity_poly.pdbx_strand_id
1 'polypeptide(L)'
;MNSFLFRLILDREHKPRRSLTASFSRRLNDEGGNRAQYGLGEYHSYDHIITWMEEIQRLYPDKAQVINIGTTEEGRPIKGIKIGSGVHRTDKRIVWIDGGIHAREWAAVHTVIYIIDRLIADYETDPLVREAVDELNFYLFPVLNPDGYEYSRSGISPLIRLWRKNRSSMMCKKDYWFRERCCGGVDLNRNFDWFWGEIGSSSDRCSEIYQGKEAFSEAESRAVRDAMLSREMRGKVDAFLTLHTYSQMWIHPFSHQRKTVPEDISDIEQVGRKALNALENVYGTKYRFGTGADILYPSSGGSDDWAKGKIGAKYVYLMELRPSEEVWDGFILDSRQLIPTGRETWAGIKVVIQAVLNLKREMPSRSSAIAKSIVNASSLPSVTTSSNIATISKTTATLTTNKIDTMMNKLKSTLLYAQYSHNKSFSAPQFTSPITITYNSTMIPFVITTIATRHENLVRATSQPVIRVLQNGKRKWIRVLSQHTPARIIDMTTTSFTNIPMPRPLTPEPFFRDPNIQPNQVRLF
;
A
#
# COMPACT_ATOMS: atom_id res chain seq x y z
N MET A 1 26.64 10.46 22.13
CA MET A 1 25.36 9.81 21.74
C MET A 1 25.44 8.29 21.75
N ASN A 2 26.41 7.62 21.09
CA ASN A 2 26.47 6.15 21.05
C ASN A 2 26.49 5.44 22.41
N SER A 3 27.23 5.95 23.41
CA SER A 3 27.27 5.35 24.76
C SER A 3 25.92 5.42 25.51
N PHE A 4 25.16 6.51 25.32
CA PHE A 4 23.85 6.68 25.96
C PHE A 4 22.79 5.77 25.36
N LEU A 5 22.71 5.71 24.02
CA LEU A 5 21.76 4.86 23.32
C LEU A 5 22.04 3.36 23.56
N PHE A 6 23.31 2.98 23.61
CA PHE A 6 23.71 1.63 23.99
C PHE A 6 23.23 1.27 25.41
N ARG A 7 23.40 2.18 26.37
CA ARG A 7 22.90 2.00 27.74
C ARG A 7 21.37 1.93 27.78
N LEU A 8 20.68 2.72 26.96
CA LEU A 8 19.22 2.69 26.86
C LEU A 8 18.70 1.34 26.33
N ILE A 9 19.31 0.83 25.24
CA ILE A 9 18.98 -0.48 24.66
C ILE A 9 19.20 -1.58 25.70
N LEU A 10 20.33 -1.53 26.40
CA LEU A 10 20.61 -2.46 27.50
C LEU A 10 19.53 -2.36 28.59
N ASP A 11 19.19 -1.15 29.02
CA ASP A 11 18.30 -0.92 30.16
C ASP A 11 16.84 -1.28 29.89
N ARG A 12 16.33 -1.01 28.69
CA ARG A 12 14.93 -1.25 28.33
C ARG A 12 14.65 -2.65 27.79
N GLU A 13 15.64 -3.29 27.17
CA GLU A 13 15.42 -4.54 26.43
C GLU A 13 16.23 -5.73 26.96
N HIS A 14 17.37 -5.52 27.64
CA HIS A 14 18.31 -6.60 27.99
C HIS A 14 18.63 -6.72 29.48
N LYS A 15 18.29 -5.74 30.32
CA LYS A 15 18.54 -5.83 31.76
C LYS A 15 17.65 -6.91 32.38
N PRO A 16 18.22 -7.85 33.15
CA PRO A 16 17.43 -8.78 33.95
C PRO A 16 16.51 -7.96 34.86
N ARG A 17 15.21 -8.24 34.80
CA ARG A 17 14.16 -7.56 35.58
C ARG A 17 14.34 -7.84 37.09
N ARG A 18 15.35 -7.25 37.73
CA ARG A 18 15.44 -7.20 39.19
C ARG A 18 14.39 -6.20 39.67
N SER A 19 13.39 -6.70 40.41
CA SER A 19 12.30 -5.93 41.02
C SER A 19 11.16 -5.48 40.10
N LEU A 20 10.55 -6.38 39.33
CA LEU A 20 9.10 -6.28 39.15
C LEU A 20 8.43 -6.90 40.37
N THR A 21 7.47 -6.21 40.97
CA THR A 21 6.65 -6.83 42.02
C THR A 21 5.94 -8.04 41.43
N ALA A 22 5.73 -9.11 42.21
CA ALA A 22 5.09 -10.33 41.74
C ALA A 22 3.71 -10.08 41.07
N SER A 23 3.00 -9.01 41.48
CA SER A 23 1.73 -8.58 40.90
C SER A 23 1.85 -7.87 39.54
N PHE A 24 3.02 -7.32 39.21
CA PHE A 24 3.31 -6.69 37.92
C PHE A 24 3.82 -7.73 36.91
N SER A 25 4.64 -8.68 37.36
CA SER A 25 5.08 -9.80 36.52
C SER A 25 3.92 -10.73 36.12
N ARG A 26 2.90 -10.89 36.98
CA ARG A 26 1.65 -11.57 36.61
C ARG A 26 0.93 -10.82 35.49
N ARG A 27 0.71 -9.51 35.61
CA ARG A 27 -0.01 -8.70 34.59
C ARG A 27 0.63 -8.66 33.19
N LEU A 28 1.94 -8.81 33.08
CA LEU A 28 2.63 -8.94 31.79
C LEU A 28 2.45 -10.32 31.13
N ASN A 29 2.06 -11.32 31.92
CA ASN A 29 1.82 -12.70 31.50
C ASN A 29 0.32 -13.09 31.56
N ASP A 30 -0.53 -12.22 32.13
CA ASP A 30 -1.98 -12.43 32.27
C ASP A 30 -2.76 -12.13 30.98
N GLU A 31 -2.16 -11.41 30.03
CA GLU A 31 -2.73 -11.22 28.69
C GLU A 31 -2.13 -12.23 27.71
N GLY A 32 -3.02 -13.03 27.13
CA GLY A 32 -2.70 -14.27 26.42
C GLY A 32 -3.65 -15.35 26.94
N GLY A 33 -4.68 -15.64 26.15
CA GLY A 33 -5.78 -16.51 26.58
C GLY A 33 -5.97 -17.74 25.69
N ASN A 34 -5.23 -17.79 24.58
CA ASN A 34 -5.27 -18.95 23.70
C ASN A 34 -4.35 -20.07 24.24
N ARG A 35 -4.64 -21.31 23.84
CA ARG A 35 -3.92 -22.50 24.34
C ARG A 35 -2.43 -22.53 23.92
N ALA A 36 -2.06 -21.86 22.83
CA ALA A 36 -0.67 -21.64 22.46
C ALA A 36 -0.13 -20.41 23.23
N GLN A 37 0.63 -20.66 24.29
CA GLN A 37 1.23 -19.61 25.11
C GLN A 37 2.43 -18.97 24.39
N TYR A 38 2.51 -17.64 24.38
CA TYR A 38 3.60 -16.86 23.76
C TYR A 38 4.40 -16.00 24.76
N GLY A 39 3.71 -15.39 25.72
CA GLY A 39 4.29 -14.36 26.58
C GLY A 39 4.33 -12.99 25.90
N LEU A 40 3.22 -12.25 25.97
CA LEU A 40 3.04 -10.95 25.30
C LEU A 40 3.80 -9.78 25.99
N GLY A 41 4.53 -10.02 27.07
CA GLY A 41 5.27 -8.99 27.81
C GLY A 41 6.67 -8.68 27.29
N GLU A 42 7.14 -9.33 26.22
CA GLU A 42 8.52 -9.28 25.71
C GLU A 42 8.58 -9.40 24.18
N TYR A 43 9.74 -9.06 23.59
CA TYR A 43 10.01 -9.23 22.16
C TYR A 43 10.72 -10.56 21.88
N HIS A 44 10.15 -11.41 21.03
CA HIS A 44 10.71 -12.74 20.74
C HIS A 44 11.31 -12.85 19.33
N SER A 45 12.23 -13.80 19.14
CA SER A 45 12.88 -14.00 17.84
C SER A 45 11.88 -14.44 16.79
N TYR A 46 12.24 -14.28 15.53
CA TYR A 46 11.48 -14.78 14.39
C TYR A 46 11.13 -16.26 14.56
N ASP A 47 12.10 -17.10 14.92
CA ASP A 47 11.86 -18.54 15.10
C ASP A 47 10.87 -18.84 16.24
N HIS A 48 10.90 -18.06 17.32
CA HIS A 48 9.91 -18.19 18.39
C HIS A 48 8.50 -17.83 17.90
N ILE A 49 8.38 -16.72 17.16
CA ILE A 49 7.10 -16.27 16.57
C ILE A 49 6.54 -17.35 15.63
N ILE A 50 7.40 -17.94 14.77
CA ILE A 50 6.98 -19.01 13.87
C ILE A 50 6.55 -20.25 14.64
N THR A 51 7.35 -20.69 15.61
CA THR A 51 7.03 -21.86 16.46
C THR A 51 5.68 -21.69 17.15
N TRP A 52 5.40 -20.48 17.65
CA TRP A 52 4.12 -20.17 18.26
C TRP A 52 2.95 -20.18 17.27
N MET A 53 3.11 -19.62 16.06
CA MET A 53 2.07 -19.70 15.02
C MET A 53 1.81 -21.14 14.57
N GLU A 54 2.85 -21.97 14.49
CA GLU A 54 2.72 -23.41 14.18
C GLU A 54 1.97 -24.15 15.30
N GLU A 55 2.19 -23.77 16.56
CA GLU A 55 1.45 -24.29 17.70
C GLU A 55 -0.02 -23.86 17.69
N ILE A 56 -0.33 -22.61 17.30
CA ILE A 56 -1.72 -22.18 17.05
C ILE A 56 -2.37 -23.06 15.99
N GLN A 57 -1.72 -23.26 14.84
CA GLN A 57 -2.25 -24.15 13.80
C GLN A 57 -2.52 -25.56 14.33
N ARG A 58 -1.59 -26.11 15.12
CA ARG A 58 -1.74 -27.46 15.69
C ARG A 58 -2.92 -27.57 16.65
N LEU A 59 -3.15 -26.55 17.47
CA LEU A 59 -4.21 -26.53 18.48
C LEU A 59 -5.57 -26.13 17.89
N TYR A 60 -5.61 -25.31 16.84
CA TYR A 60 -6.81 -24.76 16.21
C TYR A 60 -6.85 -25.04 14.70
N PRO A 61 -6.76 -26.31 14.26
CA PRO A 61 -6.57 -26.66 12.84
C PRO A 61 -7.76 -26.32 11.94
N ASP A 62 -8.96 -26.13 12.52
CA ASP A 62 -10.15 -25.70 11.78
C ASP A 62 -10.17 -24.19 11.50
N LYS A 63 -9.38 -23.41 12.25
CA LYS A 63 -9.38 -21.93 12.20
C LYS A 63 -8.06 -21.33 11.75
N ALA A 64 -6.94 -22.01 11.94
CA ALA A 64 -5.62 -21.42 11.76
C ALA A 64 -4.73 -22.26 10.84
N GLN A 65 -4.00 -21.59 9.96
CA GLN A 65 -3.03 -22.20 9.05
C GLN A 65 -1.83 -21.27 8.85
N VAL A 66 -0.62 -21.76 9.15
CA VAL A 66 0.62 -21.07 8.82
C VAL A 66 0.82 -21.11 7.31
N ILE A 67 1.12 -19.96 6.74
CA ILE A 67 1.34 -19.78 5.30
C ILE A 67 2.71 -19.19 5.07
N ASN A 68 3.31 -19.52 3.92
CA ASN A 68 4.55 -18.92 3.45
C ASN A 68 4.29 -18.22 2.11
N ILE A 69 4.62 -16.93 2.02
CA ILE A 69 4.39 -16.13 0.80
C ILE A 69 5.65 -15.91 -0.03
N GLY A 70 6.82 -16.30 0.49
CA GLY A 70 8.08 -16.12 -0.22
C GLY A 70 9.30 -16.51 0.62
N THR A 71 10.47 -16.13 0.15
CA THR A 71 11.74 -16.36 0.84
C THR A 71 12.58 -15.11 0.69
N THR A 72 13.20 -14.67 1.79
CA THR A 72 14.09 -13.50 1.83
C THR A 72 15.42 -13.77 1.12
N GLU A 73 16.27 -12.75 0.98
CA GLU A 73 17.58 -12.90 0.34
C GLU A 73 18.55 -13.79 1.17
N GLU A 74 18.49 -13.74 2.50
CA GLU A 74 19.28 -14.64 3.37
C GLU A 74 18.62 -16.04 3.54
N GLY A 75 17.53 -16.33 2.82
CA GLY A 75 16.93 -17.66 2.76
C GLY A 75 15.87 -17.97 3.83
N ARG A 76 15.46 -16.98 4.63
CA ARG A 76 14.37 -17.17 5.61
C ARG A 76 13.02 -17.19 4.91
N PRO A 77 12.09 -18.09 5.25
CA PRO A 77 10.73 -18.04 4.70
C PRO A 77 10.02 -16.79 5.21
N ILE A 78 9.10 -16.23 4.43
CA ILE A 78 8.25 -15.11 4.85
C ILE A 78 6.92 -15.69 5.29
N LYS A 79 6.87 -16.13 6.55
CA LYS A 79 5.71 -16.81 7.13
C LYS A 79 4.75 -15.83 7.80
N GLY A 80 3.47 -16.16 7.70
CA GLY A 80 2.38 -15.55 8.45
C GLY A 80 1.36 -16.60 8.84
N ILE A 81 0.22 -16.18 9.37
CA ILE A 81 -0.89 -17.07 9.74
C ILE A 81 -2.19 -16.60 9.09
N LYS A 82 -2.90 -17.55 8.48
CA LYS A 82 -4.28 -17.40 8.03
C LYS A 82 -5.21 -17.79 9.17
N ILE A 83 -6.16 -16.92 9.55
CA ILE A 83 -7.17 -17.19 10.57
C ILE A 83 -8.57 -17.02 9.98
N GLY A 84 -9.43 -18.02 10.15
CA GLY A 84 -10.84 -18.00 9.72
C GLY A 84 -11.47 -19.40 9.85
N SER A 85 -12.72 -19.48 10.31
CA SER A 85 -13.41 -20.78 10.50
C SER A 85 -13.56 -21.53 9.18
N GLY A 86 -13.17 -22.80 9.16
CA GLY A 86 -13.01 -23.55 7.92
C GLY A 86 -11.85 -22.97 7.11
N VAL A 87 -10.64 -23.01 7.69
CA VAL A 87 -9.44 -22.29 7.22
C VAL A 87 -9.07 -22.54 5.75
N HIS A 88 -9.52 -23.64 5.14
CA HIS A 88 -9.32 -23.93 3.72
C HIS A 88 -10.30 -23.20 2.78
N ARG A 89 -11.32 -22.52 3.31
CA ARG A 89 -12.25 -21.72 2.52
C ARG A 89 -11.53 -20.50 1.93
N THR A 90 -11.70 -20.32 0.63
CA THR A 90 -11.09 -19.21 -0.13
C THR A 90 -12.15 -18.29 -0.74
N ASP A 91 -13.43 -18.53 -0.47
CA ASP A 91 -14.56 -17.72 -0.94
C ASP A 91 -14.82 -16.49 -0.06
N LYS A 92 -14.29 -16.46 1.16
CA LYS A 92 -14.46 -15.36 2.11
C LYS A 92 -13.68 -14.10 1.69
N ARG A 93 -14.18 -12.95 2.15
CA ARG A 93 -13.48 -11.66 2.06
C ARG A 93 -12.28 -11.64 3.00
N ILE A 94 -11.30 -10.80 2.69
CA ILE A 94 -9.98 -10.83 3.31
C ILE A 94 -9.66 -9.53 4.05
N VAL A 95 -9.13 -9.68 5.25
CA VAL A 95 -8.43 -8.63 6.01
C VAL A 95 -6.95 -8.99 6.05
N TRP A 96 -6.12 -8.15 5.45
CA TRP A 96 -4.66 -8.26 5.51
C TRP A 96 -4.13 -7.38 6.63
N ILE A 97 -3.26 -7.93 7.48
CA ILE A 97 -2.59 -7.20 8.57
C ILE A 97 -1.11 -7.56 8.55
N ASP A 98 -0.23 -6.59 8.44
CA ASP A 98 1.20 -6.81 8.49
C ASP A 98 1.94 -5.84 9.41
N GLY A 99 3.14 -6.24 9.80
CA GLY A 99 4.07 -5.43 10.57
C GLY A 99 5.50 -5.87 10.29
N GLY A 100 6.46 -5.14 10.86
CA GLY A 100 7.87 -5.48 10.75
C GLY A 100 8.40 -5.42 9.32
N ILE A 101 7.81 -4.60 8.45
CA ILE A 101 8.40 -4.27 7.14
C ILE A 101 9.70 -3.45 7.33
N HIS A 102 9.75 -2.62 8.37
CA HIS A 102 11.00 -2.06 8.89
C HIS A 102 11.47 -2.85 10.11
N ALA A 103 12.74 -3.25 10.07
CA ALA A 103 13.32 -4.18 11.04
C ALA A 103 13.35 -3.66 12.48
N ARG A 104 13.66 -2.38 12.69
CA ARG A 104 13.79 -1.75 14.02
C ARG A 104 12.48 -1.54 14.77
N GLU A 105 11.33 -1.67 14.11
CA GLU A 105 10.00 -1.30 14.62
C GLU A 105 9.35 -2.47 15.39
N TRP A 106 10.03 -2.95 16.43
CA TRP A 106 9.66 -4.17 17.14
C TRP A 106 8.25 -4.15 17.76
N ALA A 107 7.77 -2.97 18.17
CA ALA A 107 6.42 -2.81 18.71
C ALA A 107 5.31 -3.04 17.65
N ALA A 108 5.59 -2.82 16.36
CA ALA A 108 4.67 -3.17 15.28
C ALA A 108 4.58 -4.70 15.13
N VAL A 109 5.72 -5.40 15.13
CA VAL A 109 5.78 -6.87 15.14
C VAL A 109 4.97 -7.44 16.30
N HIS A 110 5.21 -6.92 17.51
CA HIS A 110 4.49 -7.32 18.71
C HIS A 110 2.97 -7.07 18.60
N THR A 111 2.56 -5.93 18.06
CA THR A 111 1.14 -5.59 17.95
C THR A 111 0.40 -6.52 16.99
N VAL A 112 1.02 -6.95 15.89
CA VAL A 112 0.42 -7.98 15.01
C VAL A 112 0.27 -9.32 15.75
N ILE A 113 1.25 -9.68 16.58
CA ILE A 113 1.20 -10.89 17.42
C ILE A 113 0.07 -10.80 18.46
N TYR A 114 -0.10 -9.63 19.08
CA TYR A 114 -1.23 -9.36 19.96
C TYR A 114 -2.56 -9.59 19.23
N ILE A 115 -2.69 -9.07 18.01
CA ILE A 115 -3.91 -9.24 17.19
C ILE A 115 -4.16 -10.73 16.86
N ILE A 116 -3.12 -11.49 16.50
CA ILE A 116 -3.23 -12.95 16.29
C ILE A 116 -3.77 -13.63 17.55
N ASP A 117 -3.21 -13.33 18.72
CA ASP A 117 -3.67 -13.89 19.99
C ASP A 117 -5.13 -13.54 20.28
N ARG A 118 -5.54 -12.27 20.10
CA ARG A 118 -6.93 -11.82 20.33
C ARG A 118 -7.93 -12.49 19.39
N LEU A 119 -7.60 -12.66 18.12
CA LEU A 119 -8.47 -13.34 17.14
C LEU A 119 -8.78 -14.80 17.53
N ILE A 120 -7.83 -15.49 18.18
CA ILE A 120 -8.01 -16.87 18.64
C ILE A 120 -8.62 -16.92 20.05
N ALA A 121 -8.06 -16.16 20.99
CA ALA A 121 -8.44 -16.19 22.40
C ALA A 121 -9.87 -15.67 22.63
N ASP A 122 -10.27 -14.64 21.88
CA ASP A 122 -11.55 -13.97 22.09
C ASP A 122 -12.68 -14.54 21.21
N TYR A 123 -12.42 -15.59 20.41
CA TYR A 123 -13.41 -16.18 19.50
C TYR A 123 -14.70 -16.62 20.21
N GLU A 124 -14.59 -17.25 21.37
CA GLU A 124 -15.76 -17.72 22.12
C GLU A 124 -16.44 -16.58 22.91
N THR A 125 -15.71 -15.54 23.28
CA THR A 125 -16.12 -14.54 24.28
C THR A 125 -16.53 -13.18 23.70
N ASP A 126 -15.94 -12.75 22.58
CA ASP A 126 -16.27 -11.50 21.88
C ASP A 126 -17.12 -11.81 20.63
N PRO A 127 -18.42 -11.43 20.60
CA PRO A 127 -19.31 -11.71 19.48
C PRO A 127 -18.83 -11.14 18.14
N LEU A 128 -18.16 -9.98 18.14
CA LEU A 128 -17.62 -9.39 16.92
C LEU A 128 -16.45 -10.21 16.40
N VAL A 129 -15.55 -10.67 17.28
CA VAL A 129 -14.42 -11.53 16.90
C VAL A 129 -14.93 -12.85 16.33
N ARG A 130 -15.93 -13.46 16.98
CA ARG A 130 -16.58 -14.68 16.50
C ARG A 130 -17.11 -14.53 15.08
N GLU A 131 -17.97 -13.53 14.87
CA GLU A 131 -18.54 -13.25 13.56
C GLU A 131 -17.45 -12.97 12.53
N ALA A 132 -16.44 -12.19 12.88
CA ALA A 132 -15.36 -11.85 11.97
C ALA A 132 -14.56 -13.09 11.53
N VAL A 133 -14.19 -13.97 12.46
CA VAL A 133 -13.48 -15.23 12.15
C VAL A 133 -14.38 -16.19 11.35
N ASP A 134 -15.69 -16.20 11.61
CA ASP A 134 -16.63 -17.05 10.89
C ASP A 134 -16.86 -16.57 9.44
N GLU A 135 -16.86 -15.26 9.19
CA GLU A 135 -17.26 -14.67 7.91
C GLU A 135 -16.10 -14.17 7.04
N LEU A 136 -14.91 -13.96 7.63
CA LEU A 136 -13.73 -13.43 6.95
C LEU A 136 -12.54 -14.40 7.01
N ASN A 137 -11.53 -14.12 6.19
CA ASN A 137 -10.19 -14.68 6.33
C ASN A 137 -9.22 -13.56 6.67
N PHE A 138 -8.50 -13.71 7.78
CA PHE A 138 -7.41 -12.83 8.17
C PHE A 138 -6.09 -13.42 7.68
N TYR A 139 -5.25 -12.57 7.09
CA TYR A 139 -3.89 -12.90 6.71
C TYR A 139 -2.95 -11.99 7.49
N LEU A 140 -2.28 -12.56 8.48
CA LEU A 140 -1.46 -11.80 9.43
C LEU A 140 0.02 -12.14 9.25
N PHE A 141 0.84 -11.11 9.03
CA PHE A 141 2.29 -11.24 8.86
C PHE A 141 3.02 -10.37 9.89
N PRO A 142 3.39 -10.92 11.06
CA PRO A 142 4.09 -10.16 12.08
C PRO A 142 5.44 -9.61 11.65
N VAL A 143 6.15 -10.33 10.79
CA VAL A 143 7.51 -9.99 10.35
C VAL A 143 7.60 -10.13 8.83
N LEU A 144 7.32 -9.05 8.08
CA LEU A 144 7.52 -9.03 6.62
C LEU A 144 8.99 -8.97 6.20
N ASN A 145 9.89 -8.49 7.08
CA ASN A 145 11.33 -8.43 6.88
C ASN A 145 12.08 -9.33 7.87
N PRO A 146 12.01 -10.69 7.76
CA PRO A 146 12.67 -11.59 8.70
C PRO A 146 14.17 -11.36 8.85
N ASP A 147 14.88 -11.13 7.76
CA ASP A 147 16.33 -10.94 7.79
C ASP A 147 16.72 -9.66 8.52
N GLY A 148 16.05 -8.55 8.21
CA GLY A 148 16.27 -7.29 8.89
C GLY A 148 15.90 -7.38 10.37
N TYR A 149 14.78 -8.03 10.70
CA TYR A 149 14.33 -8.19 12.09
C TYR A 149 15.36 -8.96 12.92
N GLU A 150 15.83 -10.12 12.44
CA GLU A 150 16.88 -10.89 13.12
C GLU A 150 18.20 -10.14 13.19
N TYR A 151 18.58 -9.41 12.12
CA TYR A 151 19.76 -8.55 12.18
C TYR A 151 19.63 -7.48 13.27
N SER A 152 18.49 -6.81 13.39
CA SER A 152 18.28 -5.81 14.44
C SER A 152 18.34 -6.39 15.86
N ARG A 153 18.06 -7.68 16.01
CA ARG A 153 18.15 -8.42 17.28
C ARG A 153 19.53 -9.00 17.55
N SER A 154 20.40 -9.09 16.54
CA SER A 154 21.69 -9.77 16.67
C SER A 154 22.74 -8.97 17.47
N GLY A 155 22.41 -7.74 17.88
CA GLY A 155 23.32 -6.92 18.66
C GLY A 155 22.68 -5.65 19.21
N ILE A 156 23.21 -5.22 20.36
CA ILE A 156 22.75 -4.03 21.10
C ILE A 156 23.38 -2.72 20.61
N SER A 157 24.28 -2.79 19.63
CA SER A 157 24.84 -1.57 19.01
C SER A 157 23.72 -0.80 18.31
N PRO A 158 23.62 0.53 18.46
CA PRO A 158 22.66 1.34 17.73
C PRO A 158 22.65 1.10 16.22
N LEU A 159 23.82 0.83 15.62
CA LEU A 159 23.95 0.56 14.19
C LEU A 159 23.25 -0.74 13.75
N ILE A 160 23.09 -1.68 14.69
CA ILE A 160 22.45 -2.98 14.47
C ILE A 160 20.99 -2.88 14.90
N ARG A 161 20.72 -2.51 16.16
CA ARG A 161 19.37 -2.42 16.73
C ARG A 161 18.44 -1.46 15.99
N LEU A 162 18.97 -0.39 15.41
CA LEU A 162 18.19 0.59 14.65
C LEU A 162 18.24 0.35 13.13
N TRP A 163 18.67 -0.84 12.69
CA TRP A 163 18.60 -1.22 11.28
C TRP A 163 17.15 -1.21 10.80
N ARG A 164 16.89 -0.50 9.70
CA ARG A 164 15.54 -0.32 9.14
C ARG A 164 15.25 -1.27 7.98
N LYS A 165 16.18 -1.32 7.02
CA LYS A 165 16.01 -1.91 5.69
C LYS A 165 15.94 -3.45 5.72
N ASN A 166 15.72 -4.09 4.58
CA ASN A 166 16.01 -5.52 4.44
C ASN A 166 17.53 -5.78 4.42
N ARG A 167 17.92 -7.04 4.15
CA ARG A 167 19.33 -7.47 4.13
C ARG A 167 19.84 -7.80 2.74
N SER A 168 19.31 -7.13 1.71
CA SER A 168 19.81 -7.33 0.36
C SER A 168 21.30 -7.00 0.21
N SER A 169 21.95 -7.73 -0.69
CA SER A 169 23.40 -7.81 -0.84
C SER A 169 24.11 -6.45 -0.80
N MET A 170 25.22 -6.44 -0.07
CA MET A 170 26.07 -5.27 0.11
C MET A 170 26.77 -4.95 -1.22
N MET A 171 26.67 -3.70 -1.68
CA MET A 171 27.46 -3.20 -2.80
C MET A 171 28.44 -2.14 -2.32
N CYS A 172 29.71 -2.30 -2.68
CA CYS A 172 30.78 -1.36 -2.37
C CYS A 172 31.02 -0.40 -3.53
N LYS A 173 31.00 0.90 -3.25
CA LYS A 173 31.37 1.96 -4.20
C LYS A 173 32.43 2.87 -3.58
N LYS A 174 33.38 3.34 -4.39
CA LYS A 174 34.29 4.41 -3.93
C LYS A 174 33.52 5.73 -3.86
N ASP A 175 33.66 6.45 -2.76
CA ASP A 175 33.15 7.81 -2.63
C ASP A 175 34.03 8.81 -3.41
N TYR A 176 33.65 10.09 -3.41
CA TYR A 176 34.40 11.17 -4.07
C TYR A 176 35.86 11.29 -3.58
N TRP A 177 36.15 10.75 -2.39
CA TRP A 177 37.47 10.76 -1.74
C TRP A 177 38.19 9.41 -1.89
N PHE A 178 37.76 8.57 -2.84
CA PHE A 178 38.29 7.23 -3.12
C PHE A 178 38.21 6.24 -1.95
N ARG A 179 37.37 6.50 -0.94
CA ARG A 179 37.14 5.57 0.16
C ARG A 179 36.07 4.56 -0.21
N GLU A 180 36.30 3.30 0.09
CA GLU A 180 35.31 2.25 -0.16
C GLU A 180 34.15 2.38 0.83
N ARG A 181 32.94 2.52 0.29
CA ARG A 181 31.69 2.58 1.05
C ARG A 181 30.78 1.44 0.61
N CYS A 182 30.60 0.47 1.50
CA CYS A 182 29.74 -0.68 1.29
C CYS A 182 28.37 -0.46 1.95
N CYS A 183 27.31 -0.57 1.16
CA CYS A 183 25.94 -0.39 1.63
C CYS A 183 25.04 -1.48 1.05
N GLY A 184 24.22 -2.07 1.91
CA GLY A 184 23.25 -3.10 1.59
C GLY A 184 21.86 -2.70 2.08
N GLY A 185 20.87 -3.50 1.70
CA GLY A 185 19.48 -3.31 2.06
C GLY A 185 18.75 -2.21 1.27
N VAL A 186 17.45 -2.40 1.15
CA VAL A 186 16.46 -1.51 0.53
C VAL A 186 15.37 -1.21 1.56
N ASP A 187 14.87 0.02 1.53
CA ASP A 187 13.65 0.38 2.25
C ASP A 187 12.46 -0.30 1.55
N LEU A 188 11.93 -1.34 2.18
CA LEU A 188 10.83 -2.11 1.64
C LEU A 188 9.58 -1.27 1.43
N ASN A 189 9.34 -0.24 2.26
CA ASN A 189 8.20 0.66 2.12
C ASN A 189 8.49 1.84 1.16
N ARG A 190 9.53 1.71 0.33
CA ARG A 190 9.80 2.53 -0.87
C ARG A 190 9.88 1.68 -2.14
N ASN A 191 9.63 0.37 -2.04
CA ASN A 191 9.89 -0.60 -3.10
C ASN A 191 8.62 -1.09 -3.83
N PHE A 192 7.45 -0.55 -3.57
CA PHE A 192 6.21 -0.93 -4.28
C PHE A 192 6.00 -0.11 -5.56
N ASP A 193 5.26 -0.66 -6.55
CA ASP A 193 4.94 0.02 -7.82
C ASP A 193 3.82 1.07 -7.65
N TRP A 194 4.14 2.14 -6.94
CA TRP A 194 3.28 3.32 -6.78
C TRP A 194 4.11 4.59 -6.81
N PHE A 195 4.13 5.27 -7.97
CA PHE A 195 5.00 6.44 -8.24
C PHE A 195 6.46 6.19 -7.85
N TRP A 196 6.92 4.94 -8.01
CA TRP A 196 8.18 4.46 -7.44
C TRP A 196 9.35 5.37 -7.82
N GLY A 197 10.07 5.85 -6.80
CA GLY A 197 11.25 6.67 -6.99
C GLY A 197 11.01 8.14 -7.36
N GLU A 198 9.77 8.61 -7.32
CA GLU A 198 9.44 9.98 -7.70
C GLU A 198 9.65 10.98 -6.56
N ILE A 199 9.33 10.61 -5.31
CA ILE A 199 9.41 11.53 -4.16
C ILE A 199 9.58 10.80 -2.82
N GLY A 200 10.23 11.44 -1.84
CA GLY A 200 10.38 10.90 -0.49
C GLY A 200 11.14 9.58 -0.42
N SER A 201 11.97 9.32 -1.41
CA SER A 201 12.81 8.13 -1.57
C SER A 201 14.19 8.53 -2.08
N SER A 202 15.15 7.60 -2.08
CA SER A 202 16.51 7.86 -2.54
C SER A 202 17.01 6.79 -3.51
N SER A 203 17.80 7.23 -4.50
CA SER A 203 18.59 6.34 -5.35
C SER A 203 19.99 6.03 -4.77
N ASP A 204 20.38 6.65 -3.64
CA ASP A 204 21.62 6.30 -2.95
C ASP A 204 21.42 5.05 -2.10
N ARG A 205 22.10 3.95 -2.45
CA ARG A 205 22.10 2.68 -1.70
C ARG A 205 22.39 2.81 -0.21
N CYS A 206 23.16 3.82 0.15
CA CYS A 206 23.53 4.05 1.54
C CYS A 206 22.50 4.86 2.33
N SER A 207 21.43 5.32 1.68
CA SER A 207 20.30 5.98 2.33
C SER A 207 19.44 4.96 3.07
N GLU A 208 18.85 5.38 4.19
CA GLU A 208 17.84 4.62 4.92
C GLU A 208 16.53 4.48 4.13
N ILE A 209 16.27 5.41 3.20
CA ILE A 209 15.10 5.43 2.31
C ILE A 209 15.46 5.02 0.88
N TYR A 210 16.50 4.19 0.72
CA TYR A 210 16.90 3.67 -0.58
C TYR A 210 15.79 2.81 -1.21
N GLN A 211 15.30 3.19 -2.38
CA GLN A 211 14.09 2.63 -3.01
C GLN A 211 14.27 1.28 -3.70
N GLY A 212 15.50 0.80 -3.85
CA GLY A 212 15.82 -0.37 -4.67
C GLY A 212 16.20 -0.03 -6.11
N LYS A 213 16.46 -1.05 -6.94
CA LYS A 213 16.87 -0.87 -8.34
C LYS A 213 15.68 -0.61 -9.27
N GLU A 214 14.53 -1.15 -8.91
CA GLU A 214 13.24 -1.03 -9.59
C GLU A 214 12.13 -1.34 -8.58
N ALA A 215 10.87 -1.01 -8.92
CA ALA A 215 9.74 -1.44 -8.12
C ALA A 215 9.71 -2.98 -8.02
N PHE A 216 9.50 -3.49 -6.82
CA PHE A 216 9.55 -4.91 -6.47
C PHE A 216 10.91 -5.57 -6.74
N SER A 217 12.02 -4.83 -6.58
CA SER A 217 13.36 -5.40 -6.65
C SER A 217 13.68 -6.33 -5.48
N GLU A 218 12.98 -6.21 -4.35
CA GLU A 218 13.22 -7.02 -3.16
C GLU A 218 12.31 -8.25 -3.10
N ALA A 219 12.78 -9.33 -2.48
CA ALA A 219 12.02 -10.57 -2.40
C ALA A 219 10.78 -10.42 -1.52
N GLU A 220 10.87 -9.61 -0.47
CA GLU A 220 9.82 -9.35 0.50
C GLU A 220 8.65 -8.56 -0.13
N SER A 221 8.95 -7.49 -0.87
CA SER A 221 7.93 -6.69 -1.56
C SER A 221 7.27 -7.49 -2.70
N ARG A 222 8.04 -8.33 -3.42
CA ARG A 222 7.47 -9.29 -4.40
C ARG A 222 6.54 -10.30 -3.75
N ALA A 223 6.91 -10.84 -2.59
CA ALA A 223 6.08 -11.81 -1.89
C ALA A 223 4.70 -11.25 -1.54
N VAL A 224 4.63 -9.99 -1.06
CA VAL A 224 3.37 -9.29 -0.82
C VAL A 224 2.58 -9.11 -2.12
N ARG A 225 3.24 -8.62 -3.18
CA ARG A 225 2.64 -8.45 -4.51
C ARG A 225 2.00 -9.75 -5.02
N ASP A 226 2.78 -10.82 -5.01
CA ASP A 226 2.39 -12.10 -5.59
C ASP A 226 1.28 -12.78 -4.76
N ALA A 227 1.33 -12.64 -3.42
CA ALA A 227 0.25 -13.08 -2.53
C ALA A 227 -1.07 -12.37 -2.85
N MET A 228 -1.07 -11.03 -2.95
CA MET A 228 -2.30 -10.25 -3.21
C MET A 228 -2.86 -10.43 -4.62
N LEU A 229 -2.00 -10.72 -5.60
CA LEU A 229 -2.40 -11.02 -6.97
C LEU A 229 -2.74 -12.49 -7.22
N SER A 230 -2.54 -13.36 -6.22
CA SER A 230 -2.87 -14.78 -6.29
C SER A 230 -4.35 -15.04 -6.52
N ARG A 231 -4.70 -16.25 -6.98
CA ARG A 231 -6.11 -16.67 -7.12
C ARG A 231 -6.87 -16.62 -5.79
N GLU A 232 -6.17 -16.77 -4.68
CA GLU A 232 -6.77 -16.76 -3.35
C GLU A 232 -7.08 -15.35 -2.83
N MET A 233 -6.33 -14.33 -3.22
CA MET A 233 -6.52 -12.98 -2.66
C MET A 233 -7.05 -11.95 -3.66
N ARG A 234 -6.80 -12.14 -4.95
CA ARG A 234 -7.12 -11.15 -5.97
C ARG A 234 -8.60 -10.77 -5.94
N GLY A 235 -8.87 -9.48 -5.71
CA GLY A 235 -10.21 -8.91 -5.63
C GLY A 235 -10.99 -9.28 -4.35
N LYS A 236 -10.33 -9.89 -3.36
CA LYS A 236 -10.93 -10.31 -2.08
C LYS A 236 -10.45 -9.52 -0.86
N VAL A 237 -9.33 -8.80 -0.97
CA VAL A 237 -8.78 -7.97 0.12
C VAL A 237 -9.61 -6.69 0.27
N ASP A 238 -10.42 -6.63 1.32
CA ASP A 238 -11.27 -5.46 1.63
C ASP A 238 -10.59 -4.50 2.60
N ALA A 239 -9.71 -5.00 3.46
CA ALA A 239 -8.88 -4.19 4.34
C ALA A 239 -7.40 -4.56 4.23
N PHE A 240 -6.55 -3.53 4.20
CA PHE A 240 -5.09 -3.62 4.22
C PHE A 240 -4.57 -2.75 5.35
N LEU A 241 -4.01 -3.38 6.38
CA LEU A 241 -3.54 -2.72 7.59
C LEU A 241 -2.05 -2.99 7.75
N THR A 242 -1.21 -1.96 7.58
CA THR A 242 0.24 -2.09 7.74
C THR A 242 0.70 -1.30 8.96
N LEU A 243 1.33 -1.99 9.90
CA LEU A 243 1.70 -1.45 11.21
C LEU A 243 3.19 -1.10 11.21
N HIS A 244 3.45 0.11 11.67
CA HIS A 244 4.76 0.75 11.78
C HIS A 244 4.92 1.35 13.19
N THR A 245 6.15 1.66 13.56
CA THR A 245 6.39 2.59 14.67
C THR A 245 7.42 3.64 14.25
N TYR A 246 7.41 4.85 14.79
CA TYR A 246 6.52 5.41 15.79
C TYR A 246 6.05 6.78 15.35
N SER A 247 4.95 7.26 15.92
CA SER A 247 4.53 8.68 15.93
C SER A 247 3.10 8.88 16.46
N GLN A 248 2.35 7.80 16.71
CA GLN A 248 0.90 7.85 16.96
C GLN A 248 0.15 8.52 15.81
N MET A 249 0.23 7.91 14.62
CA MET A 249 -0.50 8.34 13.43
C MET A 249 -1.34 7.19 12.87
N TRP A 250 -2.54 7.52 12.42
CA TRP A 250 -3.42 6.62 11.68
C TRP A 250 -3.59 7.22 10.29
N ILE A 251 -2.78 6.73 9.37
CA ILE A 251 -2.61 7.26 8.03
C ILE A 251 -3.54 6.52 7.08
N HIS A 252 -4.22 7.25 6.22
CA HIS A 252 -4.89 6.68 5.05
C HIS A 252 -4.20 7.15 3.76
N PRO A 253 -4.36 6.44 2.63
CA PRO A 253 -3.83 6.88 1.36
C PRO A 253 -4.41 8.25 0.90
N PHE A 254 -3.70 9.03 0.09
CA PHE A 254 -2.42 8.70 -0.53
C PHE A 254 -1.21 9.42 0.10
N SER A 255 -0.07 8.75 0.12
CA SER A 255 1.19 9.23 0.69
C SER A 255 2.13 9.83 -0.37
N HIS A 256 2.01 9.49 -1.65
CA HIS A 256 2.90 10.03 -2.71
C HIS A 256 2.77 11.54 -2.96
N GLN A 257 1.59 12.15 -2.75
CA GLN A 257 1.37 13.55 -3.07
C GLN A 257 0.38 14.21 -2.10
N ARG A 258 0.69 15.42 -1.64
CA ARG A 258 -0.19 16.21 -0.76
C ARG A 258 -1.54 16.47 -1.40
N LYS A 259 -2.59 16.57 -0.57
CA LYS A 259 -3.97 16.84 -1.00
C LYS A 259 -4.50 15.84 -2.04
N THR A 260 -3.95 14.63 -2.06
CA THR A 260 -4.40 13.56 -2.95
C THR A 260 -5.05 12.48 -2.11
N VAL A 261 -6.29 12.13 -2.44
CA VAL A 261 -7.10 11.18 -1.68
C VAL A 261 -7.78 10.19 -2.63
N PRO A 262 -8.12 8.98 -2.18
CA PRO A 262 -8.95 8.04 -2.92
C PRO A 262 -10.37 8.58 -3.20
N GLU A 263 -11.02 8.02 -4.22
CA GLU A 263 -12.41 8.40 -4.58
C GLU A 263 -13.41 8.09 -3.45
N ASP A 264 -13.17 7.04 -2.68
CA ASP A 264 -14.00 6.58 -1.56
C ASP A 264 -13.54 7.13 -0.20
N ILE A 265 -12.88 8.29 -0.20
CA ILE A 265 -12.32 8.95 1.01
C ILE A 265 -13.34 9.13 2.13
N SER A 266 -14.61 9.40 1.81
CA SER A 266 -15.68 9.58 2.81
C SER A 266 -15.84 8.35 3.71
N ASP A 267 -15.80 7.15 3.13
CA ASP A 267 -15.94 5.90 3.90
C ASP A 267 -14.68 5.63 4.74
N ILE A 268 -13.51 5.90 4.16
CA ILE A 268 -12.21 5.74 4.83
C ILE A 268 -12.11 6.70 6.02
N GLU A 269 -12.43 7.98 5.84
CA GLU A 269 -12.40 8.93 6.95
C GLU A 269 -13.40 8.59 8.04
N GLN A 270 -14.63 8.19 7.66
CA GLN A 270 -15.65 7.84 8.64
C GLN A 270 -15.22 6.66 9.51
N VAL A 271 -14.71 5.59 8.89
CA VAL A 271 -14.26 4.39 9.61
C VAL A 271 -12.99 4.70 10.42
N GLY A 272 -12.01 5.41 9.84
CA GLY A 272 -10.77 5.79 10.51
C GLY A 272 -11.00 6.65 11.75
N ARG A 273 -11.89 7.64 11.69
CA ARG A 273 -12.24 8.47 12.87
C ARG A 273 -12.93 7.66 13.96
N LYS A 274 -13.83 6.72 13.60
CA LYS A 274 -14.45 5.81 14.57
C LYS A 274 -13.40 4.88 15.20
N ALA A 275 -12.45 4.38 14.41
CA ALA A 275 -11.34 3.55 14.89
C ALA A 275 -10.47 4.32 15.89
N LEU A 276 -10.13 5.58 15.59
CA LEU A 276 -9.37 6.43 16.51
C LEU A 276 -10.10 6.72 17.81
N ASN A 277 -11.41 7.00 17.74
CA ASN A 277 -12.20 7.19 18.96
C ASN A 277 -12.19 5.90 19.82
N ALA A 278 -12.31 4.73 19.20
CA ALA A 278 -12.24 3.45 19.92
C ALA A 278 -10.86 3.21 20.56
N LEU A 279 -9.78 3.56 19.86
CA LEU A 279 -8.41 3.51 20.37
C LEU A 279 -8.22 4.47 21.54
N GLU A 280 -8.58 5.74 21.38
CA GLU A 280 -8.43 6.78 22.41
C GLU A 280 -9.23 6.43 23.67
N ASN A 281 -10.41 5.82 23.53
CA ASN A 281 -11.23 5.41 24.67
C ASN A 281 -10.59 4.34 25.58
N VAL A 282 -9.54 3.63 25.13
CA VAL A 282 -8.88 2.62 25.97
C VAL A 282 -7.97 3.26 27.02
N TYR A 283 -7.11 4.21 26.61
CA TYR A 283 -6.09 4.80 27.48
C TYR A 283 -5.90 6.31 27.34
N GLY A 284 -6.68 6.99 26.49
CA GLY A 284 -6.53 8.41 26.18
C GLY A 284 -5.40 8.74 25.21
N THR A 285 -4.83 7.73 24.54
CA THR A 285 -3.72 7.91 23.59
C THR A 285 -4.23 8.58 22.32
N LYS A 286 -3.65 9.74 22.01
CA LYS A 286 -4.08 10.56 20.86
C LYS A 286 -3.25 10.25 19.63
N TYR A 287 -3.94 9.91 18.54
CA TYR A 287 -3.33 9.68 17.24
C TYR A 287 -3.74 10.79 16.27
N ARG A 288 -2.80 11.17 15.40
CA ARG A 288 -3.07 12.08 14.28
C ARG A 288 -3.71 11.29 13.13
N PHE A 289 -4.65 11.90 12.42
CA PHE A 289 -5.36 11.29 11.29
C PHE A 289 -5.21 12.12 10.03
N GLY A 290 -4.98 11.47 8.89
CA GLY A 290 -4.90 12.12 7.59
C GLY A 290 -4.09 11.32 6.58
N THR A 291 -3.75 11.95 5.45
CA THR A 291 -2.86 11.35 4.47
C THR A 291 -1.41 11.38 4.94
N GLY A 292 -0.61 10.38 4.56
CA GLY A 292 0.83 10.36 4.88
C GLY A 292 1.55 11.58 4.34
N ALA A 293 1.16 12.06 3.15
CA ALA A 293 1.75 13.25 2.55
C ALA A 293 1.50 14.54 3.35
N ASP A 294 0.31 14.67 3.96
CA ASP A 294 -0.13 15.88 4.65
C ASP A 294 0.28 15.89 6.13
N ILE A 295 0.27 14.73 6.81
CA ILE A 295 0.59 14.66 8.25
C ILE A 295 2.04 14.27 8.53
N LEU A 296 2.73 13.63 7.59
CA LEU A 296 4.12 13.20 7.72
C LEU A 296 5.00 13.90 6.66
N TYR A 297 5.15 13.31 5.48
CA TYR A 297 5.76 13.91 4.29
C TYR A 297 5.41 13.08 3.05
N PRO A 298 5.45 13.68 1.84
CA PRO A 298 5.21 12.94 0.60
C PRO A 298 6.24 11.83 0.39
N SER A 299 5.79 10.60 0.17
CA SER A 299 6.64 9.44 -0.08
C SER A 299 6.05 8.49 -1.11
N SER A 300 6.89 8.06 -2.06
CA SER A 300 6.51 7.10 -3.10
C SER A 300 6.88 5.67 -2.74
N GLY A 301 6.20 4.71 -3.38
CA GLY A 301 6.54 3.29 -3.30
C GLY A 301 6.12 2.62 -1.99
N GLY A 302 5.16 3.23 -1.28
CA GLY A 302 4.55 2.66 -0.07
C GLY A 302 3.60 1.50 -0.38
N SER A 303 3.52 0.54 0.55
CA SER A 303 2.67 -0.65 0.44
C SER A 303 1.18 -0.31 0.54
N ASP A 304 0.82 0.65 1.41
CA ASP A 304 -0.53 1.17 1.63
C ASP A 304 -1.09 1.83 0.36
N ASP A 305 -0.33 2.75 -0.21
CA ASP A 305 -0.68 3.44 -1.44
C ASP A 305 -0.86 2.45 -2.61
N TRP A 306 0.04 1.47 -2.74
CA TRP A 306 -0.05 0.42 -3.75
C TRP A 306 -1.28 -0.49 -3.52
N ALA A 307 -1.55 -0.89 -2.28
CA ALA A 307 -2.72 -1.70 -1.95
C ALA A 307 -4.02 -0.98 -2.28
N LYS A 308 -4.09 0.33 -2.05
CA LYS A 308 -5.25 1.13 -2.41
C LYS A 308 -5.38 1.31 -3.92
N GLY A 309 -4.31 1.77 -4.57
CA GLY A 309 -4.35 2.21 -5.95
C GLY A 309 -4.26 1.11 -7.01
N LYS A 310 -3.61 -0.03 -6.71
CA LYS A 310 -3.41 -1.14 -7.66
C LYS A 310 -4.20 -2.40 -7.28
N ILE A 311 -4.29 -2.73 -5.98
CA ILE A 311 -5.04 -3.90 -5.51
C ILE A 311 -6.53 -3.58 -5.38
N GLY A 312 -6.88 -2.32 -5.08
CA GLY A 312 -8.26 -1.88 -4.91
C GLY A 312 -8.84 -2.25 -3.55
N ALA A 313 -7.99 -2.41 -2.52
CA ALA A 313 -8.47 -2.61 -1.15
C ALA A 313 -9.28 -1.38 -0.70
N LYS A 314 -10.43 -1.61 -0.05
CA LYS A 314 -11.33 -0.52 0.34
C LYS A 314 -10.78 0.26 1.54
N TYR A 315 -10.61 -0.43 2.67
CA TYR A 315 -10.15 0.16 3.92
C TYR A 315 -8.64 -0.04 4.08
N VAL A 316 -7.87 0.97 3.71
CA VAL A 316 -6.41 0.92 3.80
C VAL A 316 -5.93 1.90 4.85
N TYR A 317 -5.13 1.40 5.81
CA TYR A 317 -4.52 2.24 6.83
C TYR A 317 -3.08 1.80 7.11
N LEU A 318 -2.20 2.80 7.19
CA LEU A 318 -0.87 2.68 7.77
C LEU A 318 -0.92 3.23 9.19
N MET A 319 -0.46 2.48 10.17
CA MET A 319 -0.49 2.90 11.57
C MET A 319 0.93 3.09 12.09
N GLU A 320 1.29 4.31 12.45
CA GLU A 320 2.48 4.60 13.24
C GLU A 320 2.10 4.51 14.72
N LEU A 321 2.45 3.43 15.39
CA LEU A 321 2.04 3.18 16.78
C LEU A 321 2.81 4.07 17.77
N ARG A 322 2.68 3.74 19.06
CA ARG A 322 3.43 4.38 20.15
C ARG A 322 4.95 4.28 19.96
N PRO A 323 5.70 5.22 20.57
CA PRO A 323 5.22 6.41 21.28
C PRO A 323 4.91 7.58 20.32
N SER A 324 4.63 8.77 20.87
CA SER A 324 4.48 9.99 20.06
C SER A 324 5.80 10.41 19.40
N GLU A 325 5.71 11.24 18.37
CA GLU A 325 6.86 11.74 17.60
C GLU A 325 7.90 12.51 18.45
N GLU A 326 7.49 13.03 19.60
CA GLU A 326 8.34 13.80 20.53
C GLU A 326 9.34 12.92 21.30
N VAL A 327 9.12 11.61 21.33
CA VAL A 327 10.00 10.67 22.04
C VAL A 327 11.16 10.29 21.14
N TRP A 328 12.32 10.89 21.40
CA TRP A 328 13.55 10.76 20.59
C TRP A 328 14.08 9.30 20.46
N ASP A 329 13.71 8.41 21.38
CA ASP A 329 14.09 7.00 21.41
C ASP A 329 12.93 6.05 21.05
N GLY A 330 11.96 6.53 20.27
CA GLY A 330 10.67 5.86 20.09
C GLY A 330 10.70 4.44 19.54
N PHE A 331 11.76 4.04 18.82
CA PHE A 331 11.94 2.66 18.36
C PHE A 331 12.33 1.67 19.48
N ILE A 332 12.78 2.18 20.64
CA ILE A 332 13.15 1.41 21.84
C ILE A 332 12.02 1.58 22.86
N LEU A 333 10.83 1.11 22.48
CA LEU A 333 9.64 1.19 23.31
C LEU A 333 9.79 0.28 24.54
N ASP A 334 9.48 0.82 25.71
CA ASP A 334 9.50 0.07 26.96
C ASP A 334 8.53 -1.12 26.90
N SER A 335 9.01 -2.31 27.27
CA SER A 335 8.22 -3.55 27.29
C SER A 335 6.86 -3.44 28.02
N ARG A 336 6.75 -2.54 29.00
CA ARG A 336 5.49 -2.28 29.74
C ARG A 336 4.40 -1.64 28.87
N GLN A 337 4.77 -1.05 27.75
CA GLN A 337 3.84 -0.44 26.80
C GLN A 337 3.40 -1.39 25.69
N LEU A 338 3.96 -2.60 25.61
CA LEU A 338 3.62 -3.57 24.56
C LEU A 338 2.14 -3.95 24.57
N ILE A 339 1.67 -4.50 25.69
CA ILE A 339 0.26 -4.87 25.86
C ILE A 339 -0.67 -3.66 25.75
N PRO A 340 -0.39 -2.49 26.40
CA PRO A 340 -1.20 -1.29 26.19
C PRO A 340 -1.31 -0.85 24.72
N THR A 341 -0.20 -0.88 23.98
CA THR A 341 -0.17 -0.53 22.55
C THR A 341 -0.99 -1.53 21.74
N GLY A 342 -0.85 -2.83 22.01
CA GLY A 342 -1.65 -3.88 21.39
C GLY A 342 -3.15 -3.71 21.63
N ARG A 343 -3.54 -3.45 22.88
CA ARG A 343 -4.94 -3.35 23.29
C ARG A 343 -5.66 -2.14 22.66
N GLU A 344 -5.05 -0.97 22.71
CA GLU A 344 -5.66 0.23 22.13
C GLU A 344 -5.75 0.13 20.59
N THR A 345 -4.70 -0.39 19.96
CA THR A 345 -4.69 -0.60 18.49
C THR A 345 -5.74 -1.62 18.09
N TRP A 346 -5.90 -2.70 18.85
CA TRP A 346 -6.93 -3.71 18.61
C TRP A 346 -8.34 -3.12 18.69
N ALA A 347 -8.62 -2.23 19.64
CA ALA A 347 -9.91 -1.55 19.73
C ALA A 347 -10.24 -0.76 18.45
N GLY A 348 -9.26 -0.05 17.87
CA GLY A 348 -9.41 0.62 16.59
C GLY A 348 -9.59 -0.35 15.41
N ILE A 349 -8.79 -1.42 15.35
CA ILE A 349 -8.88 -2.43 14.28
C ILE A 349 -10.23 -3.16 14.28
N LYS A 350 -10.83 -3.43 15.44
CA LYS A 350 -12.18 -4.01 15.52
C LYS A 350 -13.23 -3.16 14.80
N VAL A 351 -13.08 -1.83 14.81
CA VAL A 351 -13.97 -0.93 14.04
C VAL A 351 -13.81 -1.13 12.53
N VAL A 352 -12.58 -1.31 12.05
CA VAL A 352 -12.31 -1.59 10.64
C VAL A 352 -12.88 -2.95 10.24
N ILE A 353 -12.70 -3.97 11.07
CA ILE A 353 -13.28 -5.31 10.87
C ILE A 353 -14.80 -5.23 10.76
N GLN A 354 -15.46 -4.48 11.65
CA GLN A 354 -16.91 -4.27 11.58
C GLN A 354 -17.34 -3.61 10.27
N ALA A 355 -16.56 -2.65 9.75
CA ALA A 355 -16.82 -2.01 8.47
C ALA A 355 -16.71 -2.99 7.30
N VAL A 356 -15.72 -3.90 7.31
CA VAL A 356 -15.59 -4.98 6.30
C VAL A 356 -16.78 -5.94 6.35
N LEU A 357 -17.23 -6.33 7.54
CA LEU A 357 -18.42 -7.16 7.70
C LEU A 357 -19.68 -6.48 7.14
N ASN A 358 -19.85 -5.19 7.39
CA ASN A 358 -20.98 -4.42 6.84
C ASN A 358 -20.91 -4.35 5.31
N LEU A 359 -19.74 -4.06 4.75
CA LEU A 359 -19.52 -4.07 3.30
C LEU A 359 -19.93 -5.41 2.68
N LYS A 360 -19.56 -6.53 3.30
CA LYS A 360 -19.96 -7.88 2.84
C LYS A 360 -21.49 -8.08 2.84
N ARG A 361 -22.19 -7.56 3.85
CA ARG A 361 -23.67 -7.66 3.94
C ARG A 361 -24.37 -6.82 2.87
N GLU A 362 -23.78 -5.68 2.51
CA GLU A 362 -24.31 -4.76 1.49
C GLU A 362 -24.05 -5.24 0.06
N MET A 363 -23.09 -6.15 -0.15
CA MET A 363 -22.91 -6.78 -1.47
C MET A 363 -24.17 -7.58 -1.82
N PRO A 364 -24.87 -7.27 -2.92
CA PRO A 364 -26.05 -8.03 -3.30
C PRO A 364 -25.65 -9.49 -3.51
N SER A 365 -26.26 -10.39 -2.73
CA SER A 365 -26.11 -11.81 -2.95
C SER A 365 -26.48 -12.11 -4.42
N ARG A 366 -25.70 -12.94 -5.11
CA ARG A 366 -26.01 -13.36 -6.50
C ARG A 366 -27.45 -13.90 -6.61
N SER A 367 -28.01 -14.43 -5.53
CA SER A 367 -29.42 -14.82 -5.40
C SER A 367 -30.41 -13.65 -5.36
N SER A 368 -30.09 -12.53 -4.68
CA SER A 368 -30.96 -11.34 -4.64
C SER A 368 -31.03 -10.58 -5.97
N ALA A 369 -29.96 -10.59 -6.76
CA ALA A 369 -29.93 -9.96 -8.08
C ALA A 369 -30.82 -10.72 -9.09
N ILE A 370 -30.84 -12.05 -9.00
CA ILE A 370 -31.72 -12.91 -9.81
C ILE A 370 -33.16 -12.81 -9.31
N ALA A 371 -33.40 -12.80 -8.00
CA ALA A 371 -34.74 -12.62 -7.44
C ALA A 371 -35.34 -11.25 -7.83
N LYS A 372 -34.55 -10.17 -7.82
CA LYS A 372 -35.00 -8.85 -8.29
C LYS A 372 -35.28 -8.80 -9.80
N SER A 373 -34.56 -9.56 -10.62
CA SER A 373 -34.87 -9.64 -12.06
C SER A 373 -36.12 -10.48 -12.35
N ILE A 374 -36.38 -11.53 -11.58
CA ILE A 374 -37.57 -12.37 -11.69
C ILE A 374 -38.83 -11.62 -11.22
N VAL A 375 -38.75 -10.87 -10.11
CA VAL A 375 -39.86 -10.05 -9.62
C VAL A 375 -40.21 -8.92 -10.61
N ASN A 376 -39.21 -8.33 -11.28
CA ASN A 376 -39.43 -7.33 -12.33
C ASN A 376 -39.95 -7.93 -13.65
N ALA A 377 -39.79 -9.24 -13.88
CA ALA A 377 -40.38 -9.93 -15.05
C ALA A 377 -41.85 -10.34 -14.81
N SER A 378 -42.26 -10.48 -13.54
CA SER A 378 -43.64 -10.86 -13.17
C SER A 378 -44.66 -9.71 -13.13
N SER A 379 -44.25 -8.47 -13.45
CA SER A 379 -45.11 -7.28 -13.42
C SER A 379 -45.59 -6.80 -14.81
N LEU A 380 -45.45 -7.61 -15.85
CA LEU A 380 -46.07 -7.32 -17.15
C LEU A 380 -47.57 -7.64 -17.12
N PRO A 381 -48.47 -6.69 -17.46
CA PRO A 381 -49.89 -6.96 -17.50
C PRO A 381 -50.22 -7.95 -18.63
N SER A 382 -51.09 -8.90 -18.32
CA SER A 382 -51.69 -9.84 -19.26
C SER A 382 -52.47 -9.08 -20.33
N VAL A 383 -51.94 -9.07 -21.55
CA VAL A 383 -52.68 -8.61 -22.73
C VAL A 383 -53.63 -9.72 -23.17
N THR A 384 -54.89 -9.61 -22.80
CA THR A 384 -56.00 -10.23 -23.51
C THR A 384 -56.30 -9.44 -24.76
N THR A 385 -56.18 -10.04 -25.95
CA THR A 385 -57.06 -9.70 -27.08
C THR A 385 -57.20 -10.84 -28.08
N SER A 386 -58.43 -10.93 -28.54
CA SER A 386 -59.09 -11.83 -29.46
C SER A 386 -58.51 -11.89 -30.87
N SER A 387 -58.77 -13.04 -31.50
CA SER A 387 -58.69 -13.32 -32.93
C SER A 387 -59.19 -12.18 -33.82
N ASN A 388 -58.35 -11.75 -34.78
CA ASN A 388 -58.78 -11.39 -36.13
C ASN A 388 -57.57 -11.34 -37.09
N ILE A 389 -57.74 -11.98 -38.24
CA ILE A 389 -56.81 -12.04 -39.36
C ILE A 389 -56.98 -10.76 -40.19
N ALA A 390 -55.92 -9.98 -40.39
CA ALA A 390 -55.83 -9.01 -41.48
C ALA A 390 -54.37 -8.61 -41.82
N THR A 391 -53.97 -9.02 -43.02
CA THR A 391 -53.16 -8.35 -44.04
C THR A 391 -52.01 -7.42 -43.66
N ILE A 392 -50.81 -7.83 -44.09
CA ILE A 392 -49.56 -7.07 -44.12
C ILE A 392 -49.70 -5.79 -44.96
N SER A 393 -49.28 -4.65 -44.41
CA SER A 393 -48.90 -3.47 -45.19
C SER A 393 -47.56 -2.94 -44.69
N LYS A 394 -46.68 -2.68 -45.65
CA LYS A 394 -45.33 -2.15 -45.47
C LYS A 394 -45.39 -0.71 -44.97
N THR A 395 -44.64 -0.40 -43.92
CA THR A 395 -44.27 0.98 -43.59
C THR A 395 -42.77 1.07 -43.40
N THR A 396 -42.16 1.78 -44.33
CA THR A 396 -40.75 2.18 -44.35
C THR A 396 -40.50 3.21 -43.25
N ALA A 397 -39.52 2.97 -42.38
CA ALA A 397 -38.96 3.99 -41.50
C ALA A 397 -37.53 4.31 -41.96
N THR A 398 -37.37 5.51 -42.50
CA THR A 398 -36.12 6.09 -43.01
C THR A 398 -35.28 6.57 -41.84
N LEU A 399 -34.11 5.97 -41.62
CA LEU A 399 -33.10 6.50 -40.68
C LEU A 399 -32.12 7.38 -41.45
N THR A 400 -32.05 8.65 -41.06
CA THR A 400 -31.19 9.68 -41.64
C THR A 400 -29.71 9.49 -41.24
N THR A 401 -28.85 9.90 -42.16
CA THR A 401 -27.45 9.49 -42.40
C THR A 401 -26.37 9.98 -41.42
N ASN A 402 -26.69 10.46 -40.22
CA ASN A 402 -25.67 11.11 -39.36
C ASN A 402 -24.94 10.18 -38.35
N LYS A 403 -24.92 8.86 -38.56
CA LYS A 403 -24.15 7.92 -37.70
C LYS A 403 -23.19 7.00 -38.46
N ILE A 404 -23.22 7.00 -39.79
CA ILE A 404 -22.33 6.15 -40.61
C ILE A 404 -21.01 6.88 -40.94
N ASP A 405 -21.06 8.21 -41.15
CA ASP A 405 -19.86 9.01 -41.42
C ASP A 405 -18.90 9.11 -40.22
N THR A 406 -19.44 9.12 -39.00
CA THR A 406 -18.64 9.15 -37.77
C THR A 406 -17.89 7.83 -37.55
N MET A 407 -18.46 6.71 -38.00
CA MET A 407 -17.87 5.38 -37.88
C MET A 407 -16.80 5.13 -38.95
N MET A 408 -17.06 5.59 -40.19
CA MET A 408 -16.11 5.46 -41.31
C MET A 408 -14.89 6.38 -41.18
N ASN A 409 -15.04 7.57 -40.58
CA ASN A 409 -13.90 8.44 -40.28
C ASN A 409 -13.01 7.89 -39.15
N LYS A 410 -13.58 7.17 -38.18
CA LYS A 410 -12.83 6.46 -37.12
C LYS A 410 -12.04 5.27 -37.67
N LEU A 411 -12.56 4.58 -38.68
CA LEU A 411 -11.85 3.47 -39.35
C LEU A 411 -10.71 3.96 -40.25
N LYS A 412 -10.86 5.11 -40.92
CA LYS A 412 -9.77 5.71 -41.71
C LYS A 412 -8.61 6.23 -40.84
N SER A 413 -8.89 6.76 -39.64
CA SER A 413 -7.82 7.23 -38.73
C SER A 413 -6.97 6.10 -38.16
N THR A 414 -7.55 4.91 -37.95
CA THR A 414 -6.84 3.76 -37.38
C THR A 414 -5.97 3.05 -38.42
N LEU A 415 -6.36 3.08 -39.70
CA LEU A 415 -5.60 2.47 -40.80
C LEU A 415 -4.39 3.34 -41.26
N LEU A 416 -4.43 4.67 -41.09
CA LEU A 416 -3.26 5.53 -41.37
C LEU A 416 -2.17 5.46 -40.28
N TYR A 417 -2.51 5.07 -39.05
CA TYR A 417 -1.53 4.97 -37.95
C TYR A 417 -0.69 3.67 -38.01
N ALA A 418 -1.20 2.63 -38.69
CA ALA A 418 -0.49 1.36 -38.88
C ALA A 418 0.59 1.41 -39.99
N GLN A 419 0.62 2.45 -40.82
CA GLN A 419 1.63 2.61 -41.89
C GLN A 419 2.92 3.33 -41.45
N TYR A 420 3.01 3.85 -40.23
CA TYR A 420 4.21 4.56 -39.74
C TYR A 420 5.18 3.67 -38.94
N SER A 421 4.92 2.37 -38.90
CA SER A 421 5.69 1.38 -38.14
C SER A 421 6.01 0.17 -39.02
N HIS A 422 6.78 0.38 -40.08
CA HIS A 422 7.78 -0.56 -40.62
C HIS A 422 8.35 0.00 -41.94
N ASN A 423 9.65 0.29 -41.95
CA ASN A 423 10.40 0.52 -43.18
C ASN A 423 10.42 -0.78 -44.00
N LYS A 424 9.54 -0.91 -44.99
CA LYS A 424 9.71 -1.72 -46.21
C LYS A 424 8.61 -1.40 -47.23
N SER A 425 9.02 -0.93 -48.39
CA SER A 425 8.19 -0.59 -49.55
C SER A 425 7.63 -1.83 -50.23
N PHE A 426 6.31 -1.96 -50.37
CA PHE A 426 5.67 -2.84 -51.35
C PHE A 426 4.31 -2.27 -51.82
N SER A 427 4.10 -2.30 -53.13
CA SER A 427 2.92 -1.82 -53.86
C SER A 427 1.75 -2.79 -53.71
N ALA A 428 0.54 -2.30 -53.42
CA ALA A 428 -0.67 -3.11 -53.35
C ALA A 428 -1.52 -2.99 -54.64
N PRO A 429 -2.09 -4.10 -55.18
CA PRO A 429 -3.05 -4.03 -56.28
C PRO A 429 -4.48 -3.78 -55.76
N GLN A 430 -5.28 -3.07 -56.57
CA GLN A 430 -6.68 -2.74 -56.28
C GLN A 430 -7.62 -3.90 -56.64
N PHE A 431 -8.62 -4.15 -55.79
CA PHE A 431 -9.84 -4.89 -56.18
C PHE A 431 -11.09 -4.11 -55.77
N THR A 432 -11.96 -3.88 -56.76
CA THR A 432 -13.26 -3.20 -56.69
C THR A 432 -14.38 -4.23 -56.80
N SER A 433 -15.20 -4.40 -55.74
CA SER A 433 -16.66 -4.70 -55.75
C SER A 433 -17.14 -5.34 -54.42
N PRO A 434 -18.42 -5.18 -54.01
CA PRO A 434 -18.93 -5.62 -52.70
C PRO A 434 -19.38 -7.10 -52.66
N ILE A 435 -19.16 -7.77 -51.52
CA ILE A 435 -19.64 -9.14 -51.23
C ILE A 435 -20.93 -9.05 -50.39
N THR A 436 -21.98 -9.76 -50.82
CA THR A 436 -23.25 -9.94 -50.09
C THR A 436 -23.21 -11.24 -49.28
N ILE A 437 -23.64 -11.22 -48.01
CA ILE A 437 -23.84 -12.43 -47.19
C ILE A 437 -25.27 -12.44 -46.64
N THR A 438 -26.03 -13.48 -46.99
CA THR A 438 -27.36 -13.82 -46.46
C THR A 438 -27.25 -14.88 -45.37
N TYR A 439 -28.03 -14.75 -44.28
CA TYR A 439 -28.20 -15.79 -43.26
C TYR A 439 -29.65 -16.31 -43.25
N ASN A 440 -29.79 -17.63 -43.10
CA ASN A 440 -31.06 -18.33 -42.95
C ASN A 440 -31.34 -18.60 -41.46
N SER A 441 -32.56 -18.33 -41.02
CA SER A 441 -33.01 -18.44 -39.64
C SER A 441 -33.45 -19.86 -39.30
N THR A 442 -32.82 -20.48 -38.29
CA THR A 442 -33.46 -21.39 -37.31
C THR A 442 -32.39 -21.94 -36.36
N MET A 443 -32.27 -21.37 -35.17
CA MET A 443 -32.16 -22.10 -33.88
C MET A 443 -32.09 -21.10 -32.71
N ILE A 444 -32.76 -21.50 -31.63
CA ILE A 444 -33.15 -20.76 -30.41
C ILE A 444 -31.91 -20.41 -29.55
N PRO A 445 -31.90 -19.29 -28.79
CA PRO A 445 -30.68 -18.67 -28.30
C PRO A 445 -30.14 -19.34 -27.03
N PHE A 446 -28.90 -19.81 -27.10
CA PHE A 446 -28.03 -19.92 -25.93
C PHE A 446 -27.51 -18.52 -25.58
N VAL A 447 -27.77 -18.07 -24.36
CA VAL A 447 -27.15 -16.88 -23.78
C VAL A 447 -25.67 -17.19 -23.56
N ILE A 448 -24.84 -16.80 -24.51
CA ILE A 448 -23.39 -16.69 -24.33
C ILE A 448 -23.13 -15.32 -23.70
N THR A 449 -23.01 -15.28 -22.38
CA THR A 449 -22.37 -14.14 -21.70
C THR A 449 -20.87 -14.36 -21.75
N THR A 450 -20.22 -14.03 -22.87
CA THR A 450 -18.76 -13.91 -22.89
C THR A 450 -18.39 -12.57 -22.28
N ILE A 451 -17.94 -12.65 -21.04
CA ILE A 451 -17.10 -11.65 -20.38
C ILE A 451 -15.78 -11.58 -21.17
N ALA A 452 -15.64 -10.59 -22.03
CA ALA A 452 -14.34 -10.18 -22.55
C ALA A 452 -13.71 -9.23 -21.53
N THR A 453 -12.99 -9.81 -20.57
CA THR A 453 -11.96 -9.10 -19.82
C THR A 453 -10.78 -8.75 -20.73
N ARG A 454 -10.24 -7.54 -20.50
CA ARG A 454 -8.87 -7.05 -20.81
C ARG A 454 -8.52 -6.74 -22.26
N HIS A 455 -8.30 -5.45 -22.55
CA HIS A 455 -6.96 -4.83 -22.61
C HIS A 455 -7.08 -3.44 -23.26
N GLU A 456 -7.50 -2.42 -22.52
CA GLU A 456 -7.15 -1.03 -22.86
C GLU A 456 -6.95 -0.27 -21.56
N ASN A 457 -5.67 -0.06 -21.24
CA ASN A 457 -5.09 1.09 -20.53
C ASN A 457 -3.80 0.64 -19.84
N LEU A 458 -2.76 0.52 -20.66
CA LEU A 458 -1.38 0.63 -20.21
C LEU A 458 -0.65 1.51 -21.23
N VAL A 459 0.00 2.55 -20.68
CA VAL A 459 1.07 3.36 -21.27
C VAL A 459 0.64 4.47 -22.25
N ARG A 460 0.53 5.71 -21.74
CA ARG A 460 1.65 6.67 -21.87
C ARG A 460 1.52 7.90 -20.99
N ALA A 461 2.47 8.03 -20.07
CA ALA A 461 3.13 9.30 -19.85
C ALA A 461 3.88 9.67 -21.13
N THR A 462 3.73 10.90 -21.60
CA THR A 462 4.74 11.52 -22.46
C THR A 462 4.94 12.96 -22.04
N SER A 463 6.12 13.21 -21.49
CA SER A 463 6.95 14.37 -21.75
C SER A 463 6.39 15.40 -22.74
N GLN A 464 6.24 16.65 -22.29
CA GLN A 464 6.06 17.77 -23.20
C GLN A 464 7.28 17.88 -24.14
N PRO A 465 7.08 18.13 -25.44
CA PRO A 465 8.18 18.22 -26.39
C PRO A 465 9.03 19.45 -26.13
N VAL A 466 10.34 19.24 -25.97
CA VAL A 466 11.35 20.29 -26.00
C VAL A 466 12.02 20.21 -27.37
N ILE A 467 11.92 21.27 -28.16
CA ILE A 467 12.53 21.31 -29.50
C ILE A 467 13.94 21.86 -29.36
N ARG A 468 14.89 21.17 -30.00
CA ARG A 468 16.29 21.58 -30.10
C ARG A 468 16.46 22.40 -31.38
N VAL A 469 16.86 23.65 -31.26
CA VAL A 469 17.10 24.51 -32.42
C VAL A 469 18.52 25.05 -32.38
N LEU A 470 19.16 25.08 -33.55
CA LEU A 470 20.45 25.69 -33.80
C LEU A 470 20.19 27.04 -34.47
N GLN A 471 20.54 28.13 -33.80
CA GLN A 471 20.46 29.48 -34.33
C GLN A 471 21.80 30.18 -34.07
N ASN A 472 22.43 30.70 -35.13
CA ASN A 472 23.76 31.32 -35.09
C ASN A 472 24.84 30.46 -34.39
N GLY A 473 24.86 29.16 -34.66
CA GLY A 473 25.93 28.26 -34.21
C GLY A 473 25.92 27.86 -32.73
N LYS A 474 24.90 28.25 -31.94
CA LYS A 474 24.74 27.80 -30.54
C LYS A 474 23.42 27.04 -30.34
N ARG A 475 23.48 25.97 -29.55
CA ARG A 475 22.32 25.07 -29.27
C ARG A 475 21.45 25.68 -28.17
N LYS A 476 20.15 25.82 -28.42
CA LYS A 476 19.15 26.20 -27.41
C LYS A 476 17.99 25.21 -27.37
N TRP A 477 17.33 25.15 -26.22
CA TRP A 477 16.17 24.31 -25.94
C TRP A 477 14.94 25.19 -25.74
N ILE A 478 13.86 24.93 -26.46
CA ILE A 478 12.61 25.70 -26.38
C ILE A 478 11.47 24.76 -25.97
N ARG A 479 10.68 25.16 -24.96
CA ARG A 479 9.41 24.51 -24.58
C ARG A 479 8.24 25.18 -25.31
N VAL A 480 7.31 24.38 -25.82
CA VAL A 480 6.07 24.86 -26.47
C VAL A 480 4.91 24.70 -25.48
N LEU A 481 4.19 25.79 -25.19
CA LEU A 481 2.97 25.79 -24.36
C LEU A 481 1.73 25.92 -25.27
N SER A 482 0.68 25.12 -25.05
CA SER A 482 -0.58 25.24 -25.78
C SER A 482 -1.42 26.42 -25.26
N GLN A 483 -2.02 27.16 -26.18
CA GLN A 483 -2.62 28.48 -25.97
C GLN A 483 -4.02 28.46 -25.34
N HIS A 484 -4.27 29.35 -24.38
CA HIS A 484 -5.48 30.19 -24.30
C HIS A 484 -5.11 31.55 -23.66
N THR A 485 -5.47 32.64 -24.37
CA THR A 485 -5.43 34.09 -24.03
C THR A 485 -4.08 34.87 -24.04
N PRO A 486 -4.11 36.19 -24.41
CA PRO A 486 -3.03 36.85 -25.15
C PRO A 486 -1.88 37.39 -24.30
N ALA A 487 -0.69 37.38 -24.89
CA ALA A 487 0.57 37.82 -24.32
C ALA A 487 0.67 39.35 -24.16
N ARG A 488 1.18 39.80 -23.01
CA ARG A 488 1.97 41.04 -22.92
C ARG A 488 3.45 40.69 -22.98
N ILE A 489 4.16 41.29 -23.92
CA ILE A 489 5.61 41.24 -24.05
C ILE A 489 6.17 42.31 -23.12
N ILE A 490 7.06 41.94 -22.19
CA ILE A 490 7.93 42.89 -21.49
C ILE A 490 9.35 42.59 -21.92
N ASP A 491 9.94 43.57 -22.58
CA ASP A 491 11.30 43.58 -23.10
C ASP A 491 12.28 43.92 -21.98
N MET A 492 13.41 43.20 -21.89
CA MET A 492 14.54 43.61 -21.05
C MET A 492 15.84 43.38 -21.81
N THR A 493 16.26 44.39 -22.55
CA THR A 493 17.60 44.52 -23.10
C THR A 493 18.50 45.29 -22.13
N THR A 494 19.65 44.66 -21.82
CA THR A 494 20.99 45.26 -21.65
C THR A 494 21.20 46.43 -20.68
N THR A 495 22.05 46.22 -19.66
CA THR A 495 23.18 47.15 -19.39
C THR A 495 24.33 46.44 -18.66
N SER A 496 25.51 46.99 -18.90
CA SER A 496 26.87 46.46 -18.80
C SER A 496 27.57 46.58 -17.44
N PHE A 497 28.69 45.85 -17.35
CA PHE A 497 29.76 45.86 -16.35
C PHE A 497 30.22 47.23 -15.81
N THR A 498 30.56 47.29 -14.52
CA THR A 498 31.78 47.95 -14.00
C THR A 498 32.29 47.34 -12.66
N ASN A 499 33.61 47.38 -12.55
CA ASN A 499 34.62 46.85 -11.61
C ASN A 499 34.63 47.24 -10.10
N ILE A 500 35.06 46.26 -9.25
CA ILE A 500 36.09 46.28 -8.14
C ILE A 500 35.73 46.94 -6.77
N PRO A 501 36.28 46.56 -5.56
CA PRO A 501 37.16 45.43 -5.14
C PRO A 501 36.67 44.56 -3.95
N MET A 502 37.37 43.43 -3.71
CA MET A 502 37.33 42.60 -2.50
C MET A 502 38.09 43.20 -1.29
N PRO A 503 37.78 42.75 -0.05
CA PRO A 503 38.78 42.56 0.99
C PRO A 503 38.92 41.09 1.42
N ARG A 504 40.15 40.73 1.80
CA ARG A 504 40.62 39.43 2.31
C ARG A 504 40.73 39.47 3.86
N PRO A 505 41.09 38.38 4.55
CA PRO A 505 40.33 37.79 5.67
C PRO A 505 40.76 38.26 7.07
N LEU A 506 39.86 38.13 8.05
CA LEU A 506 40.17 38.20 9.49
C LEU A 506 39.78 36.88 10.18
N THR A 507 40.71 36.36 10.97
CA THR A 507 40.66 35.17 11.84
C THR A 507 39.91 35.47 13.17
N PRO A 508 39.56 34.44 13.98
CA PRO A 508 38.30 34.39 14.74
C PRO A 508 38.42 34.68 16.24
N GLU A 509 37.32 35.13 16.86
CA GLU A 509 36.76 34.78 18.20
C GLU A 509 35.68 35.80 18.64
N PRO A 510 34.81 35.53 19.64
CA PRO A 510 34.02 34.34 19.94
C PRO A 510 32.49 34.64 19.88
N PHE A 511 31.68 33.64 19.52
CA PHE A 511 30.22 33.79 19.41
C PHE A 511 29.52 33.85 20.77
N PHE A 512 28.82 34.96 21.04
CA PHE A 512 27.72 35.02 22.00
C PHE A 512 26.49 34.29 21.43
N ARG A 513 25.84 33.49 22.28
CA ARG A 513 24.62 32.74 22.01
C ARG A 513 23.40 33.67 21.94
N ASP A 514 22.67 33.63 20.83
CA ASP A 514 21.24 33.98 20.77
C ASP A 514 20.42 32.66 20.94
N PRO A 515 19.50 32.56 21.90
CA PRO A 515 18.75 31.33 22.16
C PRO A 515 17.53 31.06 21.26
N ASN A 516 17.21 31.87 20.23
CA ASN A 516 15.91 31.76 19.55
C ASN A 516 15.91 31.45 18.04
N ILE A 517 16.89 30.70 17.52
CA ILE A 517 16.82 30.18 16.13
C ILE A 517 17.34 28.73 16.07
N GLN A 518 16.42 27.77 15.98
CA GLN A 518 16.73 26.36 15.68
C GLN A 518 16.92 26.19 14.16
N PRO A 519 18.09 25.73 13.69
CA PRO A 519 18.31 25.47 12.27
C PRO A 519 17.67 24.13 11.85
N ASN A 520 16.97 24.18 10.72
CA ASN A 520 16.44 23.07 9.91
C ASN A 520 17.00 21.68 10.25
N GLN A 521 16.23 20.92 11.04
CA GLN A 521 16.39 19.47 11.13
C GLN A 521 15.96 18.84 9.80
N VAL A 522 16.93 18.26 9.09
CA VAL A 522 16.66 17.17 8.15
C VAL A 522 16.08 16.02 8.98
N ARG A 523 14.76 15.83 8.90
CA ARG A 523 14.00 14.81 9.61
C ARG A 523 14.34 13.44 9.01
N LEU A 524 15.02 12.60 9.77
CA LEU A 524 15.27 11.19 9.41
C LEU A 524 14.04 10.38 9.81
N PHE A 525 13.14 10.18 8.86
CA PHE A 525 12.13 9.12 8.89
C PHE A 525 12.56 7.99 7.97
#